data_AF-A0A354CXJ8-F1
#
_entry.id   AF-A0A354CXJ8-F1
#
_cell.length_a   1.000
_cell.length_b   1.000
_cell.length_c   1.000
_cell.angle_alpha   90.00
_cell.angle_beta   90.00
_cell.angle_gamma   90.00
#
_symmetry.space_group_name_H-M   'P 1'
#
loop_
_entity.id
_entity.type
_entity.pdbx_description
1 polymer ?
#
loop_
_entity_poly.entity_id
_entity_poly.type
_entity_poly.pdbx_seq_one_letter_code
_entity_poly.pdbx_strand_id
1 'polypeptide(L)'
;WDLSLRGRLALRTIQGSAGEEEWQVRVMPKIAYRTAIAGRTLTPYVADDLFYDYTRTAWNQNRLYLGVSVPLGTLAGAQISVEAYYMLQSQLGSRRHDWSSNHVVGTKWG
;
A
#
# COMPACT_ATOMS: atom_id res chain seq x y z
N TRP A 1 10.28 -13.34 -10.68
CA TRP A 1 9.75 -12.20 -9.92
C TRP A 1 8.69 -11.53 -10.77
N ASP A 2 7.70 -10.92 -10.15
CA ASP A 2 6.57 -10.24 -10.78
C ASP A 2 6.63 -8.76 -10.42
N LEU A 3 6.39 -7.90 -11.41
CA LEU A 3 6.36 -6.45 -11.25
C LEU A 3 4.96 -5.98 -11.64
N SER A 4 4.32 -5.27 -10.72
CA SER A 4 2.99 -4.69 -10.96
C SER A 4 2.97 -3.23 -10.57
N LEU A 5 2.10 -2.48 -11.25
CA LEU A 5 1.84 -1.08 -10.98
C LEU A 5 0.33 -0.90 -10.82
N ARG A 6 -0.10 -0.37 -9.68
CA ARG A 6 -1.52 -0.04 -9.47
C ARG A 6 -1.68 1.47 -9.30
N GLY A 7 -2.46 2.08 -10.18
CA GLY A 7 -2.91 3.46 -10.06
C GLY A 7 -4.29 3.55 -9.42
N ARG A 8 -4.54 4.61 -8.66
CA ARG A 8 -5.88 5.01 -8.21
C ARG A 8 -5.98 6.53 -8.17
N LEU A 9 -7.03 7.07 -8.79
CA LEU A 9 -7.50 8.43 -8.57
C LEU A 9 -8.66 8.37 -7.55
N ALA A 10 -8.65 9.25 -6.56
CA ALA A 10 -9.71 9.34 -5.57
C ALA A 10 -9.99 10.80 -5.20
N LEU A 11 -11.26 11.14 -5.07
CA LEU A 11 -11.72 12.34 -4.37
C LEU A 11 -11.91 11.97 -2.90
N ARG A 12 -11.31 12.73 -1.98
CA ARG A 12 -11.38 12.48 -0.53
C ARG A 12 -11.74 13.74 0.23
N THR A 13 -12.49 13.61 1.30
CA THR A 13 -12.70 14.69 2.29
C THR A 13 -11.57 14.65 3.31
N ILE A 14 -10.94 15.80 3.56
CA ILE A 14 -9.82 15.88 4.52
C ILE A 14 -10.38 15.86 5.95
N GLN A 15 -10.02 14.84 6.74
CA GLN A 15 -10.33 14.79 8.17
C GLN A 15 -9.73 16.01 8.89
N GLY A 16 -10.59 16.81 9.55
CA GLY A 16 -10.18 18.02 10.26
C GLY A 16 -10.22 19.32 9.43
N SER A 17 -10.63 19.26 8.16
CA SER A 17 -10.96 20.45 7.36
C SER A 17 -12.46 20.77 7.46
N ALA A 18 -12.86 21.98 7.07
CA ALA A 18 -14.27 22.40 7.00
C ALA A 18 -15.02 21.77 5.80
N GLY A 19 -14.83 20.47 5.56
CA GLY A 19 -15.41 19.75 4.43
C GLY A 19 -14.67 19.95 3.11
N GLU A 20 -13.38 20.30 3.15
CA GLU A 20 -12.59 20.45 1.93
C GLU A 20 -12.39 19.09 1.25
N GLU A 21 -12.57 19.09 -0.06
CA GLU A 21 -12.34 17.94 -0.92
C GLU A 21 -10.99 18.05 -1.63
N GLU A 22 -10.31 16.92 -1.78
CA GLU A 22 -8.99 16.83 -2.39
C GLU A 22 -8.96 15.72 -3.42
N TRP A 23 -8.44 16.04 -4.61
CA TRP A 23 -8.08 15.04 -5.59
C TRP A 23 -6.70 14.48 -5.27
N GLN A 24 -6.65 13.18 -5.05
CA GLN A 24 -5.42 12.46 -4.78
C GLN A 24 -5.18 11.37 -5.83
N VAL A 25 -3.98 11.35 -6.39
CA VAL A 25 -3.46 10.20 -7.13
C VAL A 25 -2.57 9.38 -6.24
N ARG A 26 -2.78 8.07 -6.34
CA ARG A 26 -2.00 7.03 -5.69
C ARG A 26 -1.37 6.16 -6.76
N VAL A 27 -0.08 5.89 -6.63
CA VAL A 27 0.66 4.97 -7.50
C VAL A 27 1.41 3.98 -6.63
N MET A 28 1.19 2.69 -6.88
CA MET A 28 1.77 1.60 -6.11
C MET A 28 2.59 0.65 -6.99
N PRO A 29 3.89 0.89 -7.20
CA PRO A 29 4.79 -0.15 -7.68
C PRO A 29 4.92 -1.28 -6.66
N LYS A 30 4.83 -2.52 -7.11
CA LYS A 30 4.99 -3.73 -6.29
C LYS A 30 5.87 -4.75 -7.00
N ILE A 31 6.90 -5.21 -6.30
CA ILE A 31 7.74 -6.34 -6.72
C ILE A 31 7.41 -7.52 -5.83
N ALA A 32 7.07 -8.64 -6.44
CA ALA A 32 6.67 -9.86 -5.74
C ALA A 32 7.46 -11.07 -6.24
N TYR A 33 7.69 -12.05 -5.37
CA TYR A 33 8.35 -13.29 -5.74
C TYR A 33 7.57 -14.48 -5.20
N ARG A 34 6.95 -15.25 -6.10
CA ARG A 34 6.25 -16.48 -5.73
C ARG A 34 7.27 -17.57 -5.43
N THR A 35 7.19 -18.14 -4.23
CA THR A 35 8.07 -19.21 -3.76
C THR A 35 7.27 -20.27 -3.00
N ALA A 36 7.88 -21.42 -2.75
CA ALA A 36 7.31 -22.47 -1.90
C ALA A 36 8.25 -22.73 -0.73
N ILE A 37 7.73 -22.64 0.50
CA ILE A 37 8.47 -22.92 1.74
C ILE A 37 7.64 -23.92 2.54
N ALA A 38 8.26 -25.03 2.96
CA ALA A 38 7.59 -26.10 3.71
C ALA A 38 6.27 -26.59 3.06
N GLY A 39 6.26 -26.72 1.72
CA GLY A 39 5.09 -27.19 0.96
C GLY A 39 3.97 -26.17 0.81
N ARG A 40 4.12 -24.95 1.33
CA ARG A 40 3.14 -23.86 1.18
C ARG A 40 3.63 -22.83 0.17
N THR A 41 2.74 -22.40 -0.73
CA THR A 41 3.03 -21.27 -1.62
C THR A 41 2.96 -19.98 -0.82
N LEU A 42 4.02 -19.17 -0.91
CA LEU A 42 4.12 -17.85 -0.30
C LEU A 42 4.59 -16.87 -1.37
N THR A 43 4.15 -15.62 -1.26
CA THR A 43 4.55 -14.56 -2.19
C THR A 43 5.05 -13.35 -1.39
N PRO A 44 6.31 -13.37 -0.90
CA PRO A 44 6.95 -12.16 -0.40
C PRO A 44 6.89 -11.03 -1.43
N TYR A 45 6.72 -9.81 -0.95
CA TYR A 45 6.69 -8.61 -1.77
C TYR A 45 7.26 -7.40 -1.04
N VAL A 46 7.75 -6.47 -1.84
CA VAL A 46 8.03 -5.08 -1.45
C VAL A 46 7.16 -4.20 -2.32
N ALA A 47 6.50 -3.21 -1.73
CA ALA A 47 5.72 -2.24 -2.47
C ALA A 47 5.89 -0.87 -1.87
N ASP A 48 5.84 0.16 -2.71
CA ASP A 48 5.80 1.54 -2.26
C ASP A 48 4.50 2.16 -2.74
N ASP A 49 3.88 2.99 -1.91
CA ASP A 49 2.61 3.63 -2.19
C ASP A 49 2.78 5.13 -2.10
N LEU A 50 2.82 5.76 -3.27
CA LEU A 50 3.13 7.17 -3.44
C LEU A 50 1.83 7.95 -3.60
N PHE A 51 1.68 9.03 -2.83
CA PHE A 51 0.47 9.85 -2.81
C PHE A 51 0.77 11.28 -3.24
N TYR A 52 0.17 11.68 -4.36
CA TYR A 52 0.24 13.04 -4.89
C TYR A 52 -1.12 13.74 -4.73
N ASP A 53 -1.07 14.91 -4.11
CA ASP A 53 -2.21 15.81 -3.91
C ASP A 53 -2.21 16.87 -5.01
N TYR A 54 -3.28 16.91 -5.81
CA TYR A 54 -3.41 17.91 -6.88
C TYR A 54 -3.76 19.29 -6.35
N THR A 55 -4.52 19.39 -5.27
CA THR A 55 -4.93 20.66 -4.67
C THR A 55 -3.73 21.39 -4.07
N ARG A 56 -2.82 20.64 -3.44
CA ARG A 56 -1.58 21.18 -2.85
C ARG A 56 -0.37 21.10 -3.78
N THR A 57 -0.52 20.51 -4.95
CA THR A 57 0.55 20.28 -5.93
C THR A 57 1.80 19.64 -5.31
N ALA A 58 1.60 18.64 -4.45
CA ALA A 58 2.68 18.09 -3.63
C ALA A 58 2.51 16.60 -3.35
N TRP A 59 3.64 15.90 -3.22
CA TRP A 59 3.65 14.58 -2.58
C TRP A 59 3.41 14.76 -1.09
N ASN A 60 2.34 14.15 -0.56
CA ASN A 60 1.92 14.36 0.83
C ASN A 60 2.15 13.13 1.72
N GLN A 61 2.35 11.96 1.12
CA GLN A 61 2.53 10.71 1.85
C GLN A 61 3.27 9.68 1.01
N ASN A 62 4.03 8.82 1.69
CA ASN A 62 4.60 7.59 1.14
C ASN A 62 4.36 6.45 2.14
N ARG A 63 4.04 5.25 1.65
CA ARG A 63 3.95 4.04 2.48
C ARG A 63 4.74 2.91 1.85
N LEU A 64 5.84 2.53 2.49
CA LEU A 64 6.65 1.38 2.13
C LEU A 64 6.10 0.13 2.84
N TYR A 65 5.88 -0.92 2.08
CA TYR A 65 5.39 -2.21 2.54
C TYR A 65 6.45 -3.28 2.32
N LEU A 66 6.68 -4.10 3.35
CA LEU A 66 7.36 -5.38 3.26
C LEU A 66 6.40 -6.44 3.76
N GLY A 67 5.99 -7.38 2.91
CA GLY A 67 4.96 -8.35 3.28
C GLY A 67 5.08 -9.68 2.57
N VAL A 68 4.18 -10.60 2.93
CA VAL A 68 4.03 -11.92 2.34
C VAL A 68 2.54 -12.15 2.08
N SER A 69 2.20 -12.55 0.85
CA SER A 69 0.86 -12.99 0.48
C SER A 69 0.79 -14.52 0.48
N VAL A 70 -0.26 -15.06 1.10
CA VAL A 70 -0.56 -16.49 1.20
C VAL A 70 -1.89 -16.74 0.49
N PRO A 71 -1.92 -17.53 -0.59
CA PRO A 71 -3.17 -17.93 -1.21
C PRO A 71 -3.93 -18.87 -0.26
N LEU A 72 -5.21 -18.57 0.00
CA LEU A 72 -6.08 -19.42 0.82
C LEU A 72 -6.89 -20.41 -0.02
N GLY A 73 -7.19 -20.05 -1.27
CA GLY A 73 -7.97 -20.88 -2.19
C GLY A 73 -8.83 -20.03 -3.12
N THR A 74 -9.87 -20.65 -3.67
CA THR A 74 -10.84 -20.00 -4.57
C THR A 74 -12.23 -20.06 -3.95
N LEU A 75 -12.93 -18.92 -3.88
CA LEU A 75 -14.32 -18.83 -3.42
C LEU A 75 -15.15 -18.14 -4.50
N ALA A 76 -16.25 -18.77 -4.94
CA ALA A 76 -17.13 -18.24 -5.98
C ALA A 76 -16.40 -17.78 -7.27
N GLY A 77 -15.32 -18.47 -7.64
CA GLY A 77 -14.49 -18.14 -8.82
C GLY A 77 -13.41 -17.08 -8.59
N ALA A 78 -13.36 -16.44 -7.41
CA ALA A 78 -12.33 -15.47 -7.05
C ALA A 78 -11.23 -16.10 -6.20
N GLN A 79 -9.97 -15.81 -6.51
CA GLN A 79 -8.83 -16.26 -5.72
C GLN A 79 -8.70 -15.41 -4.45
N ILE A 80 -8.82 -16.03 -3.29
CA ILE A 80 -8.65 -15.37 -2.00
C ILE A 80 -7.21 -15.55 -1.54
N SER A 81 -6.62 -14.44 -1.08
CA SER A 81 -5.33 -14.44 -0.40
C SER A 81 -5.38 -13.61 0.87
N VAL A 82 -4.50 -13.95 1.81
CA VAL A 82 -4.21 -13.13 2.99
C VAL A 82 -2.80 -12.57 2.85
N GLU A 83 -2.65 -11.27 3.03
CA GLU A 83 -1.35 -10.62 3.11
C GLU A 83 -1.01 -10.31 4.56
N ALA A 84 0.16 -10.73 5.05
CA ALA A 84 0.74 -10.24 6.30
C ALA A 84 1.88 -9.29 5.95
N TYR A 85 1.88 -8.08 6.50
CA TYR A 85 2.88 -7.07 6.13
C TYR A 85 3.27 -6.17 7.28
N TYR A 86 4.46 -5.62 7.14
CA TYR A 86 4.96 -4.48 7.89
C TYR A 86 4.92 -3.24 6.98
N MET A 87 4.48 -2.12 7.54
CA MET A 87 4.39 -0.85 6.81
C MET A 87 5.11 0.27 7.54
N LEU A 88 5.93 1.01 6.79
CA LEU A 88 6.52 2.28 7.18
C LEU A 88 5.84 3.40 6.41
N GLN A 89 5.41 4.43 7.11
CA GLN A 89 4.72 5.58 6.52
C GLN A 89 5.54 6.83 6.74
N SER A 90 5.68 7.70 5.75
CA SER A 90 6.10 9.09 5.97
C SER A 90 4.95 10.04 5.70
N GLN A 91 4.89 11.13 6.46
CA GLN A 91 3.99 12.25 6.20
C GLN A 91 4.84 13.39 5.64
N LEU A 92 4.64 13.70 4.36
CA LEU A 92 5.35 14.77 3.67
C LEU A 92 4.59 16.08 3.96
N GLY A 93 4.96 16.73 5.07
CA GLY A 93 4.34 17.97 5.53
C GLY A 93 5.23 18.87 6.40
N SER A 94 6.47 18.43 6.71
CA SER A 94 7.45 19.28 7.40
C SER A 94 8.80 19.16 6.69
N ARG A 95 9.68 20.16 6.88
CA ARG A 95 11.02 20.24 6.24
C ARG A 95 11.94 19.04 6.52
N ARG A 96 11.52 18.11 7.38
CA ARG A 96 12.14 16.80 7.56
C ARG A 96 11.23 15.70 7.01
N HIS A 97 11.78 14.92 6.09
CA HIS A 97 11.19 13.68 5.59
C HIS A 97 11.29 12.58 6.65
N ASP A 98 10.66 12.79 7.80
CA ASP A 98 10.70 11.82 8.89
C ASP A 98 9.73 10.69 8.57
N TRP A 99 10.28 9.49 8.38
CA TRP A 99 9.48 8.27 8.41
C TRP A 99 8.86 8.17 9.79
N SER A 100 7.55 7.98 9.84
CA SER A 100 6.85 7.76 11.10
C SER A 100 7.40 6.52 11.78
N SER A 101 7.51 6.61 13.10
CA SER A 101 7.72 5.48 14.01
C SER A 101 6.48 4.57 14.12
N ASN A 102 5.45 4.80 13.30
CA ASN A 102 4.22 4.03 13.33
C ASN A 102 4.41 2.76 12.50
N HIS A 103 4.66 1.67 13.22
CA HIS A 103 4.86 0.34 12.66
C HIS A 103 3.53 -0.39 12.65
N VAL A 104 3.01 -0.67 11.46
CA VAL A 104 1.72 -1.35 11.31
C VAL A 104 1.95 -2.78 10.84
N VAL A 105 1.44 -3.73 11.64
CA VAL A 105 1.25 -5.12 11.23
C VAL A 105 -0.21 -5.29 10.86
N GLY A 106 -0.49 -5.74 9.64
CA GLY A 106 -1.85 -5.84 9.14
C GLY A 106 -2.11 -7.11 8.35
N THR A 107 -3.40 -7.44 8.23
CA THR A 107 -3.91 -8.44 7.29
C THR A 107 -4.72 -7.76 6.18
N LYS A 108 -4.65 -8.29 4.95
CA LYS A 108 -5.47 -7.82 3.84
C LYS A 108 -6.03 -8.98 3.04
N TRP A 109 -7.29 -8.84 2.64
CA TRP A 109 -8.02 -9.79 1.80
C TRP A 109 -8.04 -9.26 0.36
N GLY A 110 -7.72 -10.15 -0.59
CA GLY A 110 -7.71 -9.86 -2.03
C GLY A 110 -9.09 -9.86 -2.66
#